data_AF-A0A3D1R009-F1
#
_entry.id   AF-A0A3D1R009-F1
#
_cell.length_a   1.000
_cell.length_b   1.000
_cell.length_c   1.000
_cell.angle_alpha   90.00
_cell.angle_beta   90.00
_cell.angle_gamma   90.00
#
_symmetry.space_group_name_H-M   'P 1'
#
loop_
_entity.id
_entity.type
_entity.pdbx_description
1 polymer ?
#
loop_
_entity_poly.entity_id
_entity_poly.type
_entity_poly.pdbx_seq_one_letter_code
_entity_poly.pdbx_strand_id
1 'polypeptide(L)'
;RRGRSPVAAAAIALVPTAVTLVEYTPRRFIETEVVAPAPMLEWAGDPAQYAVLDLSGDYRMMWHATLHRKPMTGGNITRVPERLERWYWGEPIVQALRRPRARSELIFERVDPSLDFDWGLDAPDPRLRPDSFQIEWTGSLRIPTSGPWSFFLSSDDGSSLEIDGNLVLDNGGFHPLRERSMTLRLEAGEHRVRVRYQEGSGKAALRWDWLGPGQSRAPVPAEALSHEGRPGLLGRYHQTMKGCRQTREGGRRGLRALGVRFVVTGPDGHECLERELQLPQTYAGEGVRIYEVPPE
;
A
#
# COMPACT_ATOMS: atom_id res chain seq x y z
N ARG A 1 -3.27 -9.36 71.09
CA ARG A 1 -2.60 -10.00 69.93
C ARG A 1 -3.68 -10.52 68.99
N ARG A 2 -4.04 -9.78 67.94
CA ARG A 2 -5.07 -10.20 66.97
C ARG A 2 -4.48 -11.25 66.02
N GLY A 3 -5.02 -12.47 66.06
CA GLY A 3 -4.71 -13.54 65.13
C GLY A 3 -5.35 -13.26 63.77
N ARG A 4 -4.54 -13.26 62.71
CA ARG A 4 -5.03 -13.20 61.33
C ARG A 4 -5.64 -14.56 60.97
N SER A 5 -6.86 -14.53 60.40
CA SER A 5 -7.60 -15.69 59.89
C SER A 5 -6.83 -16.39 58.76
N PRO A 6 -6.81 -17.74 58.71
CA PRO A 6 -6.10 -18.53 57.68
C PRO A 6 -6.69 -18.38 56.28
N VAL A 7 -7.87 -17.76 56.13
CA VAL A 7 -8.53 -17.58 54.82
C VAL A 7 -7.82 -16.54 53.94
N ALA A 8 -7.12 -15.56 54.54
CA ALA A 8 -6.39 -14.54 53.79
C ALA A 8 -5.08 -15.05 53.15
N ALA A 9 -4.51 -16.15 53.65
CA ALA A 9 -3.28 -16.73 53.12
C ALA A 9 -3.53 -17.58 51.85
N ALA A 10 -4.71 -18.18 51.73
CA ALA A 10 -5.06 -19.01 50.57
C ALA A 10 -5.36 -18.18 49.31
N ALA A 11 -5.98 -16.99 49.46
CA ALA A 11 -6.28 -16.10 48.34
C ALA A 11 -5.03 -15.49 47.68
N ILE A 12 -3.96 -15.28 48.46
CA ILE A 12 -2.70 -14.69 47.97
C ILE A 12 -1.81 -15.73 47.28
N ALA A 13 -2.00 -17.04 47.52
CA ALA A 13 -1.26 -18.10 46.83
C ALA A 13 -1.86 -18.47 45.46
N LEU A 14 -3.16 -18.22 45.24
CA LEU A 14 -3.82 -18.53 43.96
C LEU A 14 -3.53 -17.48 42.87
N VAL A 15 -3.33 -16.22 43.22
CA VAL A 15 -3.05 -15.14 42.23
C VAL A 15 -1.68 -15.30 41.54
N PRO A 16 -0.55 -15.56 42.25
CA PRO A 16 0.73 -15.81 41.60
C PRO A 16 0.73 -17.08 40.76
N THR A 17 0.00 -18.12 41.20
CA THR A 17 -0.11 -19.41 40.48
C THR A 17 -0.95 -19.26 39.21
N ALA A 18 -2.01 -18.45 39.22
CA ALA A 18 -2.79 -18.13 38.03
C ALA A 18 -2.02 -17.22 37.06
N VAL A 19 -1.24 -16.25 37.55
CA VAL A 19 -0.39 -15.39 36.71
C VAL A 19 0.74 -16.20 36.05
N THR A 20 1.37 -17.12 36.78
CA THR A 20 2.41 -18.00 36.20
C THR A 20 1.85 -18.99 35.18
N LEU A 21 0.61 -19.48 35.33
CA LEU A 21 -0.06 -20.32 34.31
C LEU A 21 -0.48 -19.54 33.05
N VAL A 22 -0.75 -18.24 33.15
CA VAL A 22 -1.02 -17.35 31.99
C VAL A 22 0.29 -16.99 31.25
N GLU A 23 1.42 -16.90 31.96
CA GLU A 23 2.73 -16.67 31.34
C GLU A 23 3.36 -17.93 30.73
N TYR A 24 3.00 -19.13 31.23
CA TYR A 24 3.48 -20.43 30.73
C TYR A 24 2.46 -21.20 29.88
N THR A 25 1.30 -20.64 29.56
CA THR A 25 0.48 -21.22 28.50
C THR A 25 1.26 -21.03 27.20
N PRO A 26 1.73 -22.11 26.53
CA PRO A 26 2.39 -21.94 25.24
C PRO A 26 1.37 -21.27 24.34
N ARG A 27 1.56 -19.97 24.07
CA ARG A 27 0.83 -19.34 22.99
C ARG A 27 1.19 -20.18 21.78
N ARG A 28 0.18 -20.75 21.11
CA ARG A 28 0.42 -21.37 19.80
C ARG A 28 1.24 -20.35 19.03
N PHE A 29 2.45 -20.73 18.66
CA PHE A 29 3.21 -19.93 17.72
C PHE A 29 2.27 -19.73 16.53
N ILE A 30 2.17 -18.50 16.04
CA ILE A 30 1.48 -18.26 14.78
C ILE A 30 2.37 -18.96 13.74
N GLU A 31 2.05 -20.21 13.43
CA GLU A 31 2.67 -20.95 12.35
C GLU A 31 2.06 -20.38 11.09
N THR A 32 2.80 -19.49 10.42
CA THR A 32 2.46 -19.10 9.05
C THR A 32 3.01 -20.18 8.15
N GLU A 33 2.14 -21.04 7.66
CA GLU A 33 2.52 -22.10 6.72
C GLU A 33 2.65 -21.49 5.32
N VAL A 34 3.89 -21.22 4.91
CA VAL A 34 4.19 -20.80 3.53
C VAL A 34 4.38 -22.06 2.70
N VAL A 35 3.48 -22.28 1.75
CA VAL A 35 3.59 -23.39 0.79
C VAL A 35 4.72 -23.06 -0.19
N ALA A 36 5.73 -23.93 -0.26
CA ALA A 36 6.82 -23.76 -1.22
C ALA A 36 6.31 -23.99 -2.65
N PRO A 37 6.47 -23.02 -3.56
CA PRO A 37 6.09 -23.19 -4.96
C PRO A 37 6.83 -24.37 -5.62
N ALA A 38 6.15 -25.09 -6.52
CA ALA A 38 6.72 -26.27 -7.17
C ALA A 38 8.06 -26.01 -7.91
N PRO A 39 8.24 -24.88 -8.65
CA PRO A 39 9.54 -24.57 -9.26
C PRO A 39 10.66 -24.43 -8.23
N MET A 40 10.37 -23.84 -7.07
CA MET A 40 11.38 -23.68 -6.01
C MET A 40 11.80 -25.02 -5.41
N LEU A 41 10.88 -25.98 -5.28
CA LEU A 41 11.19 -27.33 -4.81
C LEU A 41 12.09 -28.11 -5.78
N GLU A 42 11.95 -27.90 -7.09
CA GLU A 42 12.88 -28.43 -8.09
C GLU A 42 14.28 -27.82 -7.90
N TRP A 43 14.34 -26.50 -7.68
CA TRP A 43 15.60 -25.79 -7.46
C TRP A 43 16.39 -26.24 -6.25
N ALA A 44 15.68 -26.61 -5.17
CA ALA A 44 16.30 -27.19 -3.99
C ALA A 44 17.03 -28.52 -4.27
N GLY A 45 16.71 -29.20 -5.38
CA GLY A 45 17.36 -30.45 -5.79
C GLY A 45 18.80 -30.29 -6.24
N ASP A 46 19.17 -29.12 -6.80
CA ASP A 46 20.53 -28.79 -7.23
C ASP A 46 20.83 -27.29 -7.05
N PRO A 47 21.20 -26.86 -5.83
CA PRO A 47 21.42 -25.44 -5.51
C PRO A 47 22.69 -24.85 -6.17
N ALA A 48 23.50 -25.67 -6.85
CA ALA A 48 24.73 -25.20 -7.49
C ALA A 48 24.50 -24.69 -8.93
N GLN A 49 23.33 -24.94 -9.53
CA GLN A 49 23.10 -24.65 -10.95
C GLN A 49 22.81 -23.19 -11.27
N TYR A 50 22.15 -22.43 -10.40
CA TYR A 50 21.77 -21.04 -10.69
C TYR A 50 21.55 -20.19 -9.43
N ALA A 51 21.74 -18.87 -9.57
CA ALA A 51 21.33 -17.92 -8.55
C ALA A 51 19.88 -17.49 -8.76
N VAL A 52 19.16 -17.32 -7.65
CA VAL A 52 17.78 -16.79 -7.61
C VAL A 52 17.77 -15.48 -6.83
N LEU A 53 17.19 -14.44 -7.40
CA LEU A 53 16.97 -13.17 -6.73
C LEU A 53 15.55 -13.14 -6.17
N ASP A 54 15.39 -13.13 -4.85
CA ASP A 54 14.08 -13.10 -4.20
C ASP A 54 13.76 -11.71 -3.64
N LEU A 55 12.73 -11.08 -4.20
CA LEU A 55 12.21 -9.76 -3.86
C LEU A 55 10.82 -9.84 -3.22
N SER A 56 10.34 -11.03 -2.85
CA SER A 56 8.99 -11.24 -2.32
C SER A 56 8.75 -10.59 -0.95
N GLY A 57 9.81 -10.27 -0.20
CA GLY A 57 9.71 -9.82 1.19
C GLY A 57 9.63 -10.99 2.18
N ASP A 58 9.10 -12.15 1.76
CA ASP A 58 8.99 -13.39 2.53
C ASP A 58 10.13 -14.38 2.27
N TYR A 59 11.17 -13.95 1.55
CA TYR A 59 12.24 -14.80 1.02
C TYR A 59 12.79 -15.83 2.02
N ARG A 60 12.96 -15.47 3.30
CA ARG A 60 13.50 -16.41 4.31
C ARG A 60 12.53 -17.56 4.62
N MET A 61 11.24 -17.27 4.76
CA MET A 61 10.22 -18.28 5.04
C MET A 61 10.03 -19.19 3.82
N MET A 62 10.01 -18.59 2.62
CA MET A 62 9.92 -19.29 1.34
C MET A 62 11.09 -20.26 1.14
N TRP A 63 12.33 -19.80 1.30
CA TRP A 63 13.53 -20.61 1.12
C TRP A 63 13.70 -21.65 2.24
N HIS A 64 13.23 -21.39 3.46
CA HIS A 64 13.20 -22.39 4.51
C HIS A 64 12.23 -23.53 4.18
N ALA A 65 11.00 -23.20 3.76
CA ALA A 65 10.02 -24.18 3.29
C ALA A 65 10.56 -24.98 2.08
N THR A 66 11.29 -24.31 1.19
CA THR A 66 11.89 -24.93 0.00
C THR A 66 13.04 -25.90 0.34
N LEU A 67 14.04 -25.45 1.10
CA LEU A 67 15.25 -26.24 1.40
C LEU A 67 15.01 -27.31 2.46
N HIS A 68 14.15 -27.04 3.45
CA HIS A 68 13.95 -27.93 4.58
C HIS A 68 12.61 -28.69 4.53
N ARG A 69 11.73 -28.38 3.57
CA ARG A 69 10.38 -28.95 3.44
C ARG A 69 9.57 -28.87 4.74
N LYS A 70 9.77 -27.79 5.51
CA LYS A 70 9.11 -27.53 6.79
C LYS A 70 8.66 -26.07 6.88
N PRO A 71 7.49 -25.78 7.45
CA PRO A 71 7.10 -24.41 7.76
C PRO A 71 8.02 -23.82 8.83
N MET A 72 8.32 -22.53 8.69
CA MET A 72 9.26 -21.83 9.54
C MET A 72 8.52 -21.18 10.71
N THR A 73 8.85 -21.56 11.96
CA THR A 73 8.40 -20.86 13.16
C THR A 73 9.41 -19.74 13.49
N GLY A 74 8.90 -18.52 13.70
CA GLY A 74 9.68 -17.28 13.70
C GLY A 74 11.03 -17.32 14.45
N GLY A 75 12.09 -16.94 13.74
CA GLY A 75 13.45 -16.78 14.29
C GLY A 75 14.47 -16.45 13.21
N ASN A 76 15.20 -15.34 13.36
CA ASN A 76 16.18 -14.83 12.40
C ASN A 76 17.61 -15.11 12.88
N ILE A 77 18.28 -16.15 12.38
CA ILE A 77 19.75 -16.25 12.48
C ILE A 77 20.31 -16.80 11.17
N THR A 78 20.84 -15.92 10.32
CA THR A 78 21.70 -16.27 9.19
C THR A 78 22.98 -15.45 9.29
N ARG A 79 24.13 -16.11 9.43
CA ARG A 79 25.45 -15.46 9.38
C ARG A 79 25.88 -15.34 7.91
N VAL A 80 25.33 -14.37 7.19
CA VAL A 80 25.90 -13.95 5.90
C VAL A 80 27.09 -13.03 6.21
N PRO A 81 28.29 -13.25 5.63
CA PRO A 81 29.40 -12.34 5.83
C PRO A 81 29.04 -10.92 5.37
N GLU A 82 29.21 -9.92 6.25
CA GLU A 82 28.83 -8.52 6.01
C GLU A 82 29.43 -7.94 4.70
N ARG A 83 30.62 -8.41 4.31
CA ARG A 83 31.28 -8.00 3.05
C ARG A 83 30.53 -8.52 1.82
N LEU A 84 30.03 -9.75 1.86
CA LEU A 84 29.25 -10.34 0.78
C LEU A 84 27.88 -9.66 0.68
N GLU A 85 27.26 -9.41 1.83
CA GLU A 85 26.00 -8.68 1.91
C GLU A 85 26.13 -7.25 1.36
N ARG A 86 27.19 -6.51 1.75
CA ARG A 86 27.46 -5.18 1.20
C ARG A 86 27.75 -5.17 -0.30
N TRP A 87 28.49 -6.16 -0.81
CA TRP A 87 28.75 -6.28 -2.24
C TRP A 87 27.44 -6.52 -3.00
N TYR A 88 26.68 -7.54 -2.60
CA TYR A 88 25.41 -7.90 -3.23
C TYR A 88 24.41 -6.74 -3.21
N TRP A 89 24.23 -6.09 -2.06
CA TRP A 89 23.36 -4.91 -1.98
C TRP A 89 23.96 -3.72 -2.71
N GLY A 90 25.27 -3.66 -2.98
CA GLY A 90 25.91 -2.59 -3.75
C GLY A 90 25.65 -2.66 -5.25
N GLU A 91 25.17 -3.80 -5.77
CA GLU A 91 24.98 -4.02 -7.20
C GLU A 91 23.93 -3.07 -7.79
N PRO A 92 24.22 -2.34 -8.89
CA PRO A 92 23.32 -1.33 -9.44
C PRO A 92 21.92 -1.85 -9.78
N ILE A 93 21.83 -3.08 -10.32
CA ILE A 93 20.55 -3.69 -10.67
C ILE A 93 19.74 -4.10 -9.43
N VAL A 94 20.43 -4.58 -8.39
CA VAL A 94 19.80 -4.93 -7.11
C VAL A 94 19.28 -3.67 -6.41
N GLN A 95 20.05 -2.57 -6.44
CA GLN A 95 19.58 -1.28 -5.93
C GLN A 95 18.40 -0.72 -6.72
N ALA A 96 18.42 -0.86 -8.05
CA ALA A 96 17.34 -0.37 -8.92
C ALA A 96 16.02 -1.14 -8.67
N LEU A 97 16.10 -2.45 -8.41
CA LEU A 97 14.94 -3.27 -8.05
C LEU A 97 14.43 -2.94 -6.64
N ARG A 98 15.32 -2.81 -5.66
CA ARG A 98 14.90 -2.56 -4.26
C ARG A 98 14.38 -1.14 -4.01
N ARG A 99 14.87 -0.16 -4.76
CA ARG A 99 14.51 1.26 -4.61
C ARG A 99 13.83 1.75 -5.88
N PRO A 100 12.60 1.29 -6.16
CA PRO A 100 11.90 1.75 -7.33
C PRO A 100 11.69 3.26 -7.25
N ARG A 101 11.90 3.95 -8.36
CA ARG A 101 11.46 5.33 -8.49
C ARG A 101 9.96 5.33 -8.69
N ALA A 102 9.26 6.00 -7.78
CA ALA A 102 7.85 6.31 -7.95
C ALA A 102 7.68 7.30 -9.11
N ARG A 103 6.86 6.95 -10.09
CA ARG A 103 6.39 7.86 -11.13
C ARG A 103 4.87 7.84 -11.14
N SER A 104 4.24 9.00 -11.01
CA SER A 104 2.80 9.13 -11.21
C SER A 104 2.52 9.18 -12.73
N GLU A 105 1.71 8.24 -13.22
CA GLU A 105 1.28 8.15 -14.62
C GLU A 105 -0.22 8.41 -14.71
N LEU A 106 -0.64 9.32 -15.59
CA LEU A 106 -2.05 9.56 -15.89
C LEU A 106 -2.59 8.36 -16.66
N ILE A 107 -3.61 7.69 -16.11
CA ILE A 107 -4.23 6.53 -16.74
C ILE A 107 -5.46 6.94 -17.55
N PHE A 108 -6.34 7.76 -16.95
CA PHE A 108 -7.52 8.29 -17.64
C PHE A 108 -8.05 9.55 -16.96
N GLU A 109 -9.01 10.18 -17.64
CA GLU A 109 -9.79 11.30 -17.11
C GLU A 109 -11.28 10.96 -17.17
N ARG A 110 -12.05 11.41 -16.18
CA ARG A 110 -13.51 11.24 -16.10
C ARG A 110 -14.12 12.42 -15.35
N VAL A 111 -15.34 12.82 -15.73
CA VAL A 111 -16.11 13.77 -14.93
C VAL A 111 -16.89 12.99 -13.87
N ASP A 112 -16.66 13.30 -12.60
CA ASP A 112 -17.37 12.69 -11.48
C ASP A 112 -18.43 13.66 -10.95
N PRO A 113 -19.71 13.25 -10.88
CA PRO A 113 -20.81 14.12 -10.47
C PRO A 113 -20.76 14.46 -8.98
N SER A 114 -20.18 13.59 -8.15
CA SER A 114 -20.01 13.81 -6.71
C SER A 114 -18.73 13.15 -6.23
N LEU A 115 -18.23 13.59 -5.08
CA LEU A 115 -17.06 13.02 -4.41
C LEU A 115 -17.51 12.33 -3.11
N ASP A 116 -18.18 11.20 -3.27
CA ASP A 116 -18.65 10.31 -2.18
C ASP A 116 -18.35 8.87 -2.57
N PHE A 117 -17.10 8.47 -2.36
CA PHE A 117 -16.52 7.21 -2.80
C PHE A 117 -16.11 6.34 -1.61
N ASP A 118 -16.42 5.05 -1.74
CA ASP A 118 -15.97 3.99 -0.85
C ASP A 118 -15.60 2.79 -1.73
N TRP A 119 -14.31 2.66 -2.03
CA TRP A 119 -13.80 1.59 -2.89
C TRP A 119 -13.41 0.35 -2.10
N GLY A 120 -13.45 0.38 -0.76
CA GLY A 120 -13.00 -0.73 0.05
C GLY A 120 -11.57 -1.11 -0.30
N LEU A 121 -11.32 -2.38 -0.65
CA LEU A 121 -9.99 -2.87 -1.06
C LEU A 121 -9.76 -2.78 -2.59
N ASP A 122 -10.71 -2.24 -3.34
CA ASP A 122 -10.67 -2.17 -4.79
C ASP A 122 -10.16 -0.82 -5.30
N ALA A 123 -9.99 -0.72 -6.61
CA ALA A 123 -9.66 0.52 -7.30
C ALA A 123 -10.91 1.24 -7.84
N PRO A 124 -10.84 2.56 -8.12
CA PRO A 124 -11.96 3.34 -8.67
C PRO A 124 -12.45 2.93 -10.07
N ASP A 125 -11.63 2.18 -10.80
CA ASP A 125 -11.88 1.74 -12.17
C ASP A 125 -10.96 0.55 -12.48
N PRO A 126 -11.40 -0.46 -13.26
CA PRO A 126 -10.57 -1.63 -13.60
C PRO A 126 -9.25 -1.32 -14.33
N ARG A 127 -9.09 -0.12 -14.87
CA ARG A 127 -7.83 0.34 -15.48
C ARG A 127 -6.77 0.73 -14.45
N LEU A 128 -7.18 0.98 -13.21
CA LEU A 128 -6.29 1.19 -12.07
C LEU A 128 -6.06 -0.14 -11.33
N ARG A 129 -4.93 -0.23 -10.65
CA ARG A 129 -4.72 -1.29 -9.68
C ARG A 129 -5.20 -0.81 -8.31
N PRO A 130 -5.59 -1.74 -7.42
CA PRO A 130 -5.70 -1.42 -6.01
C PRO A 130 -4.39 -0.81 -5.52
N ASP A 131 -4.49 0.09 -4.55
CA ASP A 131 -3.39 0.79 -3.92
C ASP A 131 -2.58 1.75 -4.81
N SER A 132 -1.81 2.62 -4.16
CA SER A 132 -0.80 3.47 -4.81
C SER A 132 -1.34 4.33 -5.97
N PHE A 133 -2.60 4.74 -5.92
CA PHE A 133 -3.21 5.62 -6.93
C PHE A 133 -3.48 7.02 -6.36
N GLN A 134 -3.60 7.99 -7.25
CA GLN A 134 -3.86 9.39 -6.91
C GLN A 134 -4.94 9.93 -7.84
N ILE A 135 -5.77 10.82 -7.33
CA ILE A 135 -6.81 11.47 -8.13
C ILE A 135 -6.77 12.97 -7.85
N GLU A 136 -6.77 13.78 -8.90
CA GLU A 136 -6.96 15.23 -8.81
C GLU A 136 -8.24 15.61 -9.53
N TRP A 137 -9.23 16.12 -8.78
CA TRP A 137 -10.44 16.71 -9.33
C TRP A 137 -10.30 18.22 -9.45
N THR A 138 -10.72 18.78 -10.59
CA THR A 138 -10.73 20.22 -10.82
C THR A 138 -12.02 20.69 -11.47
N GLY A 139 -12.45 21.90 -11.12
CA GLY A 139 -13.64 22.53 -11.67
C GLY A 139 -14.05 23.72 -10.81
N SER A 140 -15.35 23.96 -10.73
CA SER A 140 -15.95 25.02 -9.92
C SER A 140 -16.98 24.47 -8.95
N LEU A 141 -17.08 25.12 -7.80
CA LEU A 141 -18.10 24.93 -6.77
C LEU A 141 -19.01 26.16 -6.75
N ARG A 142 -20.31 25.95 -6.91
CA ARG A 142 -21.31 26.99 -6.82
C ARG A 142 -21.81 27.13 -5.38
N ILE A 143 -21.60 28.31 -4.80
CA ILE A 143 -22.13 28.71 -3.50
C ILE A 143 -23.47 29.45 -3.71
N PRO A 144 -24.61 28.92 -3.23
CA PRO A 144 -25.91 29.54 -3.44
C PRO A 144 -26.11 30.87 -2.70
N THR A 145 -25.51 31.01 -1.51
CA THR A 145 -25.72 32.16 -0.63
C THR A 145 -24.41 32.57 0.04
N SER A 146 -24.14 33.88 0.10
CA SER A 146 -23.00 34.41 0.83
C SER A 146 -23.15 34.12 2.32
N GLY A 147 -22.09 33.66 2.98
CA GLY A 147 -22.14 33.34 4.40
C GLY A 147 -21.10 32.32 4.86
N PRO A 148 -21.21 31.84 6.10
CA PRO A 148 -20.35 30.78 6.61
C PRO A 148 -20.73 29.43 5.96
N TRP A 149 -19.75 28.78 5.35
CA TRP A 149 -19.81 27.44 4.79
C TRP A 149 -18.78 26.57 5.47
N SER A 150 -19.21 25.43 6.02
CA SER A 150 -18.31 24.41 6.55
C SER A 150 -18.13 23.29 5.53
N PHE A 151 -16.89 22.90 5.29
CA PHE A 151 -16.53 21.75 4.46
C PHE A 151 -15.98 20.65 5.33
N PHE A 152 -16.28 19.40 4.96
CA PHE A 152 -15.81 18.20 5.65
C PHE A 152 -15.22 17.25 4.60
N LEU A 153 -13.96 16.91 4.73
CA LEU A 153 -13.24 16.02 3.83
C LEU A 153 -12.77 14.81 4.62
N SER A 154 -13.37 13.66 4.33
CA SER A 154 -13.05 12.37 4.92
C SER A 154 -12.28 11.52 3.92
N SER A 155 -11.15 10.95 4.31
CA SER A 155 -10.37 10.08 3.42
C SER A 155 -9.57 9.00 4.15
N ASP A 156 -9.36 7.90 3.45
CA ASP A 156 -8.40 6.82 3.69
C ASP A 156 -7.73 6.55 2.34
N ASP A 157 -6.48 6.86 2.05
CA ASP A 157 -5.51 7.64 2.84
C ASP A 157 -5.70 9.17 2.73
N GLY A 158 -4.74 9.89 2.13
CA GLY A 158 -4.58 11.33 2.27
C GLY A 158 -5.39 12.15 1.26
N SER A 159 -5.83 13.35 1.65
CA SER A 159 -6.57 14.25 0.75
C SER A 159 -6.36 15.73 1.06
N SER A 160 -6.69 16.59 0.10
CA SER A 160 -6.74 18.04 0.32
C SER A 160 -7.83 18.72 -0.50
N LEU A 161 -8.30 19.86 -0.01
CA LEU A 161 -9.25 20.74 -0.69
C LEU A 161 -8.65 22.14 -0.82
N GLU A 162 -8.57 22.64 -2.05
CA GLU A 162 -8.26 24.03 -2.37
C GLU A 162 -9.52 24.72 -2.90
N ILE A 163 -9.80 25.93 -2.42
CA ILE A 163 -10.87 26.82 -2.91
C ILE A 163 -10.24 28.17 -3.28
N ASP A 164 -10.46 28.63 -4.51
CA ASP A 164 -9.86 29.82 -5.12
C ASP A 164 -8.32 29.85 -5.00
N GLY A 165 -7.69 28.67 -5.09
CA GLY A 165 -6.25 28.50 -4.98
C GLY A 165 -5.71 28.52 -3.55
N ASN A 166 -6.56 28.68 -2.53
CA ASN A 166 -6.17 28.60 -1.12
C ASN A 166 -6.39 27.18 -0.60
N LEU A 167 -5.39 26.60 0.06
CA LEU A 167 -5.51 25.32 0.75
C LEU A 167 -6.43 25.46 1.97
N VAL A 168 -7.63 24.87 1.90
CA VAL A 168 -8.67 24.96 2.94
C VAL A 168 -8.61 23.79 3.90
N LEU A 169 -8.41 22.58 3.37
CA LEU A 169 -8.25 21.36 4.15
C LEU A 169 -7.00 20.62 3.68
N ASP A 170 -6.20 20.19 4.65
CA ASP A 170 -5.08 19.28 4.46
C ASP A 170 -5.27 18.08 5.38
N ASN A 171 -5.56 16.94 4.76
CA ASN A 171 -5.65 15.63 5.38
C ASN A 171 -4.52 14.74 4.86
N GLY A 172 -3.29 15.25 4.76
CA GLY A 172 -2.16 14.51 4.21
C GLY A 172 -1.66 13.35 5.07
N GLY A 173 -0.75 12.58 4.46
CA GLY A 173 -0.13 11.38 5.02
C GLY A 173 -0.93 10.10 4.73
N PHE A 174 -0.37 8.96 5.16
CA PHE A 174 -1.05 7.67 5.14
C PHE A 174 -1.71 7.42 6.50
N HIS A 175 -3.00 7.15 6.50
CA HIS A 175 -3.81 6.96 7.68
C HIS A 175 -5.15 6.29 7.34
N PRO A 176 -5.73 5.51 8.27
CA PRO A 176 -7.11 5.05 8.16
C PRO A 176 -8.09 6.22 7.98
N LEU A 177 -9.34 5.90 7.59
CA LEU A 177 -10.42 6.87 7.39
C LEU A 177 -10.45 7.97 8.48
N ARG A 178 -10.17 9.21 8.07
CA ARG A 178 -10.11 10.39 8.94
C ARG A 178 -10.77 11.58 8.28
N GLU A 179 -11.52 12.34 9.08
CA GLU A 179 -12.16 13.59 8.65
C GLU A 179 -11.34 14.83 9.05
N ARG A 180 -11.31 15.83 8.16
CA ARG A 180 -10.93 17.21 8.46
C ARG A 180 -12.08 18.15 8.09
N SER A 181 -12.23 19.24 8.83
CA SER A 181 -13.25 20.24 8.55
C SER A 181 -12.77 21.66 8.77
N MET A 182 -13.38 22.60 8.05
CA MET A 182 -13.06 24.02 8.08
C MET A 182 -14.30 24.84 7.72
N THR A 183 -14.51 25.94 8.42
CA THR A 183 -15.55 26.93 8.10
C THR A 183 -14.90 28.15 7.47
N LEU A 184 -15.38 28.53 6.29
CA LEU A 184 -14.98 29.74 5.58
C LEU A 184 -16.18 30.65 5.35
N ARG A 185 -15.96 31.95 5.23
CA ARG A 185 -16.97 32.85 4.68
C ARG A 185 -16.76 32.94 3.17
N LEU A 186 -17.75 32.52 2.39
CA LEU A 186 -17.73 32.58 0.94
C LEU A 186 -18.83 33.51 0.45
N GLU A 187 -18.61 34.13 -0.71
CA GLU A 187 -19.64 34.89 -1.41
C GLU A 187 -20.51 33.95 -2.25
N ALA A 188 -21.73 34.35 -2.57
CA ALA A 188 -22.53 33.61 -3.54
C ALA A 188 -21.89 33.70 -4.93
N GLY A 189 -21.82 32.57 -5.64
CA GLY A 189 -21.22 32.50 -6.97
C GLY A 189 -20.38 31.24 -7.18
N GLU A 190 -19.62 31.25 -8.27
CA GLU A 190 -18.70 30.17 -8.63
C GLU A 190 -17.33 30.39 -7.99
N HIS A 191 -16.81 29.36 -7.33
CA HIS A 191 -15.47 29.32 -6.75
C HIS A 191 -14.67 28.23 -7.43
N ARG A 192 -13.40 28.50 -7.75
CA ARG A 192 -12.55 27.45 -8.34
C ARG A 192 -12.21 26.43 -7.26
N VAL A 193 -12.32 25.15 -7.56
CA VAL A 193 -11.94 24.09 -6.62
C VAL A 193 -10.93 23.12 -7.21
N ARG A 194 -10.07 22.61 -6.33
CA ARG A 194 -9.23 21.45 -6.58
C ARG A 194 -9.31 20.53 -5.37
N VAL A 195 -9.65 19.26 -5.60
CA VAL A 195 -9.58 18.21 -4.59
C VAL A 195 -8.51 17.22 -5.01
N ARG A 196 -7.59 16.89 -4.10
CA ARG A 196 -6.60 15.84 -4.31
C ARG A 196 -6.87 14.69 -3.34
N TYR A 197 -6.64 13.48 -3.82
CA TYR A 197 -6.68 12.27 -3.03
C TYR A 197 -5.51 11.37 -3.40
N GLN A 198 -4.95 10.70 -2.41
CA GLN A 198 -3.85 9.76 -2.57
C GLN A 198 -4.16 8.52 -1.73
N GLU A 199 -4.13 7.37 -2.38
CA GLU A 199 -4.18 6.05 -1.76
C GLU A 199 -2.77 5.45 -1.72
N GLY A 200 -2.37 4.96 -0.55
CA GLY A 200 -1.11 4.28 -0.32
C GLY A 200 -1.25 2.76 -0.41
N SER A 201 -2.00 2.18 0.53
CA SER A 201 -2.36 0.77 0.58
C SER A 201 -3.53 0.48 1.51
N GLY A 202 -4.37 -0.49 1.15
CA GLY A 202 -5.40 -1.02 2.03
C GLY A 202 -6.78 -0.54 1.62
N LYS A 203 -7.51 0.10 2.54
CA LYS A 203 -8.87 0.55 2.25
C LYS A 203 -8.84 1.96 1.66
N ALA A 204 -9.58 2.16 0.58
CA ALA A 204 -9.63 3.42 -0.12
C ALA A 204 -11.03 4.06 -0.05
N ALA A 205 -11.12 5.29 0.46
CA ALA A 205 -12.36 6.06 0.50
C ALA A 205 -12.10 7.57 0.48
N LEU A 206 -13.03 8.33 -0.12
CA LEU A 206 -13.02 9.79 -0.13
C LEU A 206 -14.45 10.31 -0.10
N ARG A 207 -14.79 11.17 0.87
CA ARG A 207 -16.10 11.82 0.96
C ARG A 207 -15.95 13.30 1.21
N TRP A 208 -16.68 14.11 0.44
CA TRP A 208 -16.73 15.55 0.58
C TRP A 208 -18.15 16.04 0.84
N ASP A 209 -18.34 16.53 2.06
CA ASP A 209 -19.60 17.14 2.50
C ASP A 209 -19.44 18.64 2.71
N TRP A 210 -20.57 19.33 2.68
CA TRP A 210 -20.68 20.74 3.03
C TRP A 210 -21.88 21.03 3.94
N LEU A 211 -21.83 22.17 4.63
CA LEU A 211 -22.89 22.72 5.47
C LEU A 211 -22.92 24.23 5.26
N GLY A 212 -23.95 24.71 4.56
CA GLY A 212 -24.19 26.14 4.35
C GLY A 212 -25.18 26.76 5.35
N PRO A 213 -25.44 28.07 5.24
CA PRO A 213 -26.39 28.77 6.09
C PRO A 213 -27.82 28.23 5.92
N GLY A 214 -28.45 27.77 7.00
CA GLY A 214 -29.85 27.34 6.99
C GLY A 214 -30.12 25.97 6.35
N GLN A 215 -29.07 25.21 6.02
CA GLN A 215 -29.18 23.83 5.52
C GLN A 215 -28.51 22.85 6.49
N SER A 216 -28.86 21.56 6.38
CA SER A 216 -28.15 20.48 7.07
C SER A 216 -26.90 20.06 6.30
N ARG A 217 -25.98 19.38 7.00
CA ARG A 217 -24.78 18.80 6.37
C ARG A 217 -25.22 17.74 5.37
N ALA A 218 -24.63 17.74 4.18
CA ALA A 218 -24.89 16.77 3.12
C ALA A 218 -23.65 16.64 2.22
N PRO A 219 -23.55 15.56 1.42
CA PRO A 219 -22.60 15.49 0.32
C PRO A 219 -22.73 16.71 -0.59
N VAL A 220 -21.62 17.17 -1.15
CA VAL A 220 -21.68 18.25 -2.15
C VAL A 220 -22.43 17.73 -3.38
N PRO A 221 -23.59 18.34 -3.73
CA PRO A 221 -24.44 17.82 -4.79
C PRO A 221 -23.84 18.13 -6.17
N ALA A 222 -24.15 17.30 -7.16
CA ALA A 222 -23.61 17.43 -8.51
C ALA A 222 -23.96 18.77 -9.17
N GLU A 223 -25.12 19.34 -8.83
CA GLU A 223 -25.59 20.63 -9.33
C GLU A 223 -24.80 21.82 -8.77
N ALA A 224 -24.08 21.61 -7.66
CA ALA A 224 -23.15 22.58 -7.12
C ALA A 224 -21.74 22.45 -7.72
N LEU A 225 -21.47 21.41 -8.51
CA LEU A 225 -20.17 21.18 -9.13
C LEU A 225 -20.26 21.41 -10.63
N SER A 226 -19.26 22.06 -11.21
CA SER A 226 -19.20 22.20 -12.66
C SER A 226 -17.80 22.06 -13.24
N HIS A 227 -17.75 21.47 -14.44
CA HIS A 227 -16.57 21.42 -15.29
C HIS A 227 -16.98 21.74 -16.72
N GLU A 228 -16.46 22.84 -17.27
CA GLU A 228 -16.78 23.31 -18.62
C GLU A 228 -18.30 23.38 -18.91
N GLY A 229 -19.08 23.80 -17.90
CA GLY A 229 -20.54 23.95 -17.98
C GLY A 229 -21.34 22.65 -17.84
N ARG A 230 -20.69 21.52 -17.52
CA ARG A 230 -21.35 20.24 -17.23
C ARG A 230 -21.31 19.94 -15.72
N PRO A 231 -22.33 19.29 -15.13
CA PRO A 231 -22.32 18.89 -13.73
C PRO A 231 -21.13 17.98 -13.38
N GLY A 232 -20.51 18.21 -12.23
CA GLY A 232 -19.38 17.42 -11.71
C GLY A 232 -18.00 18.06 -11.88
N LEU A 233 -16.96 17.37 -11.42
CA LEU A 233 -15.56 17.79 -11.52
C LEU A 233 -14.77 16.86 -12.44
N LEU A 234 -13.81 17.40 -13.21
CA LEU A 234 -12.88 16.58 -13.99
C LEU A 234 -11.86 15.93 -13.06
N GLY A 235 -11.99 14.63 -12.85
CA GLY A 235 -11.02 13.78 -12.18
C GLY A 235 -9.95 13.30 -13.15
N ARG A 236 -8.68 13.57 -12.81
CA ARG A 236 -7.50 12.99 -13.44
C ARG A 236 -7.01 11.84 -12.58
N TYR A 237 -7.07 10.63 -13.11
CA TYR A 237 -6.79 9.40 -12.37
C TYR A 237 -5.38 8.92 -12.69
N HIS A 238 -4.54 8.82 -11.66
CA HIS A 238 -3.13 8.48 -11.78
C HIS A 238 -2.81 7.20 -11.01
N GLN A 239 -1.92 6.39 -11.57
CA GLN A 239 -1.29 5.28 -10.85
C GLN A 239 0.15 5.67 -10.51
N THR A 240 0.56 5.43 -9.27
CA THR A 240 1.97 5.46 -8.90
C THR A 240 2.63 4.17 -9.35
N MET A 241 3.51 4.28 -10.33
CA MET A 241 4.31 3.19 -10.90
C MET A 241 5.64 3.08 -10.14
N LYS A 242 6.00 1.87 -9.73
CA LYS A 242 7.26 1.50 -9.05
C LYS A 242 8.27 0.93 -10.07
N GLY A 243 8.78 1.79 -10.96
CA GLY A 243 9.81 1.46 -11.96
C GLY A 243 11.25 1.61 -11.45
N CYS A 244 12.26 1.21 -12.24
CA CYS A 244 13.67 1.19 -11.81
C CYS A 244 14.63 1.98 -12.73
N ARG A 245 14.12 2.58 -13.82
CA ARG A 245 14.89 3.33 -14.84
C ARG A 245 16.09 2.53 -15.38
N GLN A 246 15.89 1.25 -15.67
CA GLN A 246 16.87 0.41 -16.36
C GLN A 246 16.48 0.27 -17.83
N THR A 247 17.47 0.22 -18.73
CA THR A 247 17.18 -0.22 -20.10
C THR A 247 16.90 -1.73 -20.07
N ARG A 248 16.05 -2.20 -20.97
CA ARG A 248 15.73 -3.63 -21.10
C ARG A 248 16.99 -4.49 -21.13
N GLU A 249 17.94 -4.10 -21.98
CA GLU A 249 19.20 -4.82 -22.17
C GLU A 249 20.17 -4.62 -21.01
N GLY A 250 20.26 -3.41 -20.44
CA GLY A 250 21.14 -3.09 -19.31
C GLY A 250 20.75 -3.86 -18.05
N GLY A 251 19.45 -3.86 -17.71
CA GLY A 251 18.93 -4.58 -16.56
C GLY A 251 19.11 -6.10 -16.69
N ARG A 252 18.77 -6.67 -17.85
CA ARG A 252 18.99 -8.10 -18.14
C ARG A 252 20.47 -8.49 -18.07
N ARG A 253 21.36 -7.67 -18.65
CA ARG A 253 22.81 -7.88 -18.59
C ARG A 253 23.32 -7.84 -17.15
N GLY A 254 22.83 -6.89 -16.35
CA GLY A 254 23.17 -6.80 -14.93
C GLY A 254 22.77 -8.05 -14.15
N LEU A 255 21.56 -8.57 -14.36
CA LEU A 255 21.11 -9.82 -13.72
C LEU A 255 21.97 -11.01 -14.15
N ARG A 256 22.31 -11.13 -15.44
CA ARG A 256 23.20 -12.20 -15.94
C ARG A 256 24.62 -12.11 -15.40
N ALA A 257 25.17 -10.90 -15.25
CA ALA A 257 26.49 -10.70 -14.66
C ALA A 257 26.57 -11.20 -13.21
N LEU A 258 25.43 -11.27 -12.52
CA LEU A 258 25.29 -11.85 -11.18
C LEU A 258 24.94 -13.34 -11.18
N GLY A 259 24.86 -13.98 -12.36
CA GLY A 259 24.45 -15.37 -12.51
C GLY A 259 22.97 -15.62 -12.17
N VAL A 260 22.15 -14.56 -12.08
CA VAL A 260 20.73 -14.68 -11.74
C VAL A 260 19.96 -15.26 -12.92
N ARG A 261 19.34 -16.42 -12.71
CA ARG A 261 18.49 -17.08 -13.70
C ARG A 261 17.01 -16.77 -13.50
N PHE A 262 16.59 -16.67 -12.24
CA PHE A 262 15.20 -16.40 -11.88
C PHE A 262 15.12 -15.25 -10.88
N VAL A 263 14.09 -14.42 -11.04
CA VAL A 263 13.70 -13.40 -10.07
C VAL A 263 12.33 -13.76 -9.52
N VAL A 264 12.22 -13.86 -8.19
CA VAL A 264 10.98 -14.15 -7.48
C VAL A 264 10.45 -12.85 -6.88
N THR A 265 9.16 -12.61 -6.97
CA THR A 265 8.49 -11.45 -6.36
C THR A 265 7.25 -11.92 -5.59
N GLY A 266 6.66 -11.01 -4.81
CA GLY A 266 5.34 -11.22 -4.23
C GLY A 266 4.22 -11.26 -5.28
N PRO A 267 2.95 -11.38 -4.85
CA PRO A 267 1.82 -11.64 -5.73
C PRO A 267 1.51 -10.47 -6.69
N ASP A 268 1.90 -9.26 -6.32
CA ASP A 268 1.69 -8.03 -7.11
C ASP A 268 2.70 -7.87 -8.26
N GLY A 269 3.72 -8.74 -8.31
CA GLY A 269 4.77 -8.65 -9.31
C GLY A 269 5.77 -7.53 -9.02
N HIS A 270 6.49 -7.12 -10.06
CA HIS A 270 7.43 -6.01 -9.98
C HIS A 270 7.52 -5.29 -11.32
N GLU A 271 7.06 -4.04 -11.38
CA GLU A 271 6.90 -3.32 -12.66
C GLU A 271 8.20 -3.12 -13.44
N CYS A 272 9.33 -2.88 -12.75
CA CYS A 272 10.65 -2.92 -13.38
C CYS A 272 10.89 -4.21 -14.18
N LEU A 273 10.55 -5.37 -13.62
CA LEU A 273 10.73 -6.67 -14.28
C LEU A 273 9.78 -6.81 -15.47
N GLU A 274 8.51 -6.46 -15.29
CA GLU A 274 7.44 -6.68 -16.27
C GLU A 274 7.47 -5.68 -17.44
N ARG A 275 7.69 -4.39 -17.16
CA ARG A 275 7.57 -3.32 -18.16
C ARG A 275 8.91 -2.85 -18.71
N GLU A 276 9.91 -2.65 -17.85
CA GLU A 276 11.21 -2.10 -18.26
C GLU A 276 12.14 -3.20 -18.77
N LEU A 277 12.35 -4.25 -17.97
CA LEU A 277 13.18 -5.40 -18.33
C LEU A 277 12.41 -6.43 -19.19
N GLN A 278 11.07 -6.40 -19.15
CA GLN A 278 10.18 -7.31 -19.87
C GLN A 278 10.59 -8.78 -19.69
N LEU A 279 10.92 -9.18 -18.47
CA LEU A 279 11.28 -10.56 -18.18
C LEU A 279 10.05 -11.45 -18.39
N PRO A 280 10.16 -12.58 -19.11
CA PRO A 280 9.07 -13.53 -19.22
C PRO A 280 8.71 -14.08 -17.84
N GLN A 281 7.43 -13.96 -17.46
CA GLN A 281 6.90 -14.64 -16.29
C GLN A 281 6.71 -16.12 -16.61
N THR A 282 7.33 -16.99 -15.83
CA THR A 282 7.24 -18.45 -16.00
C THR A 282 6.31 -19.10 -14.98
N TYR A 283 5.96 -18.38 -13.90
CA TYR A 283 5.10 -18.88 -12.85
C TYR A 283 4.33 -17.75 -12.16
N ALA A 284 3.07 -18.02 -11.79
CA ALA A 284 2.29 -17.23 -10.85
C ALA A 284 1.37 -18.15 -10.05
N GLY A 285 1.51 -18.14 -8.73
CA GLY A 285 0.80 -19.04 -7.82
C GLY A 285 1.38 -18.96 -6.40
N GLU A 286 0.63 -19.46 -5.42
CA GLU A 286 1.12 -19.61 -4.03
C GLU A 286 1.72 -18.32 -3.44
N GLY A 287 1.15 -17.17 -3.82
CA GLY A 287 1.59 -15.86 -3.32
C GLY A 287 2.86 -15.31 -3.99
N VAL A 288 3.38 -15.95 -5.05
CA VAL A 288 4.57 -15.47 -5.76
C VAL A 288 4.37 -15.35 -7.26
N ARG A 289 5.26 -14.57 -7.88
CA ARG A 289 5.53 -14.63 -9.32
C ARG A 289 7.00 -14.89 -9.56
N ILE A 290 7.30 -15.65 -10.61
CA ILE A 290 8.67 -15.99 -11.01
C ILE A 290 8.90 -15.51 -12.43
N TYR A 291 9.99 -14.78 -12.61
CA TYR A 291 10.45 -14.26 -13.88
C TYR A 291 11.78 -14.90 -14.26
N GLU A 292 11.90 -15.32 -15.51
CA GLU A 292 13.13 -15.86 -16.04
C GLU A 292 13.97 -14.74 -16.66
N VAL A 293 15.27 -14.73 -16.36
CA VAL A 293 16.25 -13.88 -17.03
C VAL A 293 16.64 -14.58 -18.33
N PRO A 294 16.28 -14.02 -19.51
CA PRO A 294 16.61 -14.66 -20.78
C PRO A 294 18.13 -14.81 -20.94
N PRO A 295 18.58 -15.92 -21.56
CA PRO A 295 19.97 -16.06 -21.97
C PRO A 295 20.33 -14.97 -22.99
N GLU A 296 21.62 -14.86 -23.30
CA GLU A 296 22.09 -13.95 -24.36
C GLU A 296 21.61 -14.36 -25.75
#